data_AF-A0A8J5KWK1-F1
#
_entry.id   AF-A0A8J5KWK1-F1
#
_cell.length_a   1.000
_cell.length_b   1.000
_cell.length_c   1.000
_cell.angle_alpha   90.00
_cell.angle_beta   90.00
_cell.angle_gamma   90.00
#
_symmetry.space_group_name_H-M   'P 1'
#
loop_
_entity.id
_entity.type
_entity.pdbx_description
1 polymer ?
#
loop_
_entity_poly.entity_id
_entity_poly.type
_entity_poly.pdbx_seq_one_letter_code
_entity_poly.pdbx_strand_id
1 'polypeptide(L)'
;MFMAQYLINSFGLDQEKATVASNLLRGILSRQQHDSILAFLKSYGFDDASVKRLVHYFTKCLILDVEKTLAPKFRAFKDVDISLSDIVHLIRSNPNITKIKHERTVASIKF
;
A
#
# COMPACT_ATOMS: atom_id res chain seq x y z
N MET A 1 0.86 -23.04 3.60
CA MET A 1 0.65 -21.67 3.08
C MET A 1 0.09 -20.80 4.21
N PHE A 2 0.86 -19.88 4.79
CA PHE A 2 0.42 -19.05 5.93
C PHE A 2 0.00 -17.64 5.50
N MET A 3 0.58 -17.10 4.41
CA MET A 3 0.36 -15.71 3.99
C MET A 3 -1.05 -15.45 3.45
N ALA A 4 -1.59 -16.33 2.61
CA ALA A 4 -2.96 -16.16 2.09
C ALA A 4 -3.99 -16.15 3.23
N GLN A 5 -3.89 -17.08 4.19
CA GLN A 5 -4.81 -17.14 5.32
C GLN A 5 -4.66 -15.92 6.25
N TYR A 6 -3.41 -15.49 6.49
CA TYR A 6 -3.14 -14.25 7.22
C TYR A 6 -3.75 -13.03 6.51
N LEU A 7 -3.67 -12.97 5.19
CA LEU A 7 -4.21 -11.89 4.38
C LEU A 7 -5.75 -11.82 4.45
N ILE A 8 -6.40 -12.98 4.41
CA ILE A 8 -7.85 -13.11 4.58
C ILE A 8 -8.25 -12.66 5.99
N ASN A 9 -7.62 -13.21 7.02
CA ASN A 9 -8.00 -12.95 8.41
C ASN A 9 -7.67 -11.52 8.87
N SER A 10 -6.53 -10.97 8.43
CA SER A 10 -6.07 -9.66 8.87
C SER A 10 -6.68 -8.54 8.03
N PHE A 11 -6.81 -8.72 6.71
CA PHE A 11 -7.20 -7.64 5.80
C PHE A 11 -8.54 -7.87 5.10
N GLY A 12 -9.27 -8.94 5.41
CA GLY A 12 -10.59 -9.22 4.83
C GLY A 12 -10.55 -9.41 3.32
N LEU A 13 -9.42 -9.90 2.79
CA LEU A 13 -9.27 -10.21 1.37
C LEU A 13 -10.08 -11.44 1.01
N ASP A 14 -10.65 -11.47 -0.20
CA ASP A 14 -11.22 -12.69 -0.77
C ASP A 14 -10.12 -13.71 -1.10
N GLN A 15 -10.50 -14.99 -1.19
CA GLN A 15 -9.58 -16.10 -1.37
C GLN A 15 -8.69 -15.94 -2.62
N GLU A 16 -9.25 -15.40 -3.71
CA GLU A 16 -8.55 -15.22 -4.98
C GLU A 16 -7.48 -14.12 -4.84
N LYS A 17 -7.86 -12.94 -4.34
CA LYS A 17 -6.92 -11.84 -4.09
C LYS A 17 -5.86 -12.23 -3.07
N ALA A 18 -6.24 -12.95 -2.01
CA ALA A 18 -5.29 -13.44 -1.01
C ALA A 18 -4.29 -14.44 -1.59
N THR A 19 -4.71 -15.28 -2.54
CA THR A 19 -3.83 -16.23 -3.23
C THR A 19 -2.87 -15.50 -4.18
N VAL A 20 -3.38 -14.57 -5.00
CA VAL A 20 -2.57 -13.73 -5.89
C VAL A 20 -1.54 -12.95 -5.09
N ALA A 21 -2.00 -12.28 -4.02
CA ALA A 21 -1.14 -11.57 -3.10
C ALA A 21 -0.13 -12.50 -2.46
N SER A 22 -0.55 -13.61 -1.84
CA SER A 22 0.37 -14.55 -1.21
C SER A 22 1.44 -15.06 -2.18
N ASN A 23 1.14 -15.25 -3.46
CA ASN A 23 2.12 -15.62 -4.49
C ASN A 23 3.05 -14.46 -4.85
N LEU A 24 2.53 -13.22 -4.91
CA LEU A 24 3.31 -12.01 -5.12
C LEU A 24 4.24 -11.70 -3.95
N LEU A 25 3.80 -11.96 -2.73
CA LEU A 25 4.60 -11.81 -1.51
C LEU A 25 5.56 -12.99 -1.31
N ARG A 26 5.36 -14.12 -2.02
CA ARG A 26 6.13 -15.35 -1.86
C ARG A 26 7.58 -15.12 -2.31
N GLY A 27 8.48 -15.00 -1.33
CA GLY A 27 9.91 -14.79 -1.56
C GLY A 27 10.31 -13.33 -1.77
N ILE A 28 9.37 -12.38 -1.75
CA ILE A 28 9.66 -10.93 -1.87
C ILE A 28 9.66 -10.24 -0.51
N LEU A 29 8.83 -10.71 0.44
CA LEU A 29 8.69 -10.06 1.74
C LEU A 29 9.13 -10.95 2.89
N SER A 30 10.11 -10.45 3.64
CA SER A 30 10.38 -10.93 4.99
C SER A 30 9.32 -10.41 5.96
N ARG A 31 9.12 -11.12 7.09
CA ARG A 31 8.28 -10.65 8.21
C ARG A 31 8.69 -9.23 8.63
N GLN A 32 9.98 -8.94 8.64
CA GLN A 32 10.52 -7.62 8.96
C GLN A 32 10.07 -6.52 7.98
N GLN A 33 9.95 -6.82 6.69
CA GLN A 33 9.43 -5.82 5.73
C GLN A 33 7.94 -5.56 5.93
N HIS A 34 7.16 -6.59 6.27
CA HIS A 34 5.75 -6.39 6.64
C HIS A 34 5.63 -5.46 7.84
N ASP A 35 6.40 -5.71 8.89
CA ASP A 35 6.37 -4.89 10.10
C ASP A 35 6.82 -3.44 9.81
N SER A 36 7.84 -3.25 8.95
CA SER A 36 8.27 -1.91 8.51
C SER A 36 7.19 -1.16 7.73
N ILE A 37 6.47 -1.84 6.83
CA ILE A 37 5.37 -1.21 6.07
C ILE A 37 4.23 -0.83 7.00
N LEU A 38 3.87 -1.70 7.94
CA LEU A 38 2.84 -1.41 8.94
C LEU A 38 3.26 -0.26 9.86
N ALA A 39 4.50 -0.26 10.35
CA ALA A 39 5.05 0.81 11.19
C ALA A 39 5.10 2.15 10.43
N PHE A 40 5.47 2.14 9.16
CA PHE A 40 5.45 3.31 8.29
C PHE A 40 4.05 3.88 8.11
N LEU A 41 3.06 3.04 7.79
CA LEU A 41 1.68 3.51 7.64
C LEU A 41 1.17 4.09 8.97
N LYS A 42 1.45 3.45 10.10
CA LYS A 42 1.08 3.97 11.42
C LYS A 42 1.78 5.29 11.75
N SER A 43 3.06 5.45 11.41
CA SER A 43 3.79 6.70 11.65
C SER A 43 3.28 7.86 10.80
N TYR A 44 2.66 7.57 9.66
CA TYR A 44 1.95 8.55 8.83
C TYR A 44 0.53 8.86 9.32
N GLY A 45 0.03 8.18 10.35
CA GLY A 45 -1.30 8.41 10.92
C GLY A 45 -2.40 7.49 10.41
N PHE A 46 -2.06 6.39 9.72
CA PHE A 46 -3.07 5.38 9.36
C PHE A 46 -3.46 4.54 10.58
N ASP A 47 -4.76 4.44 10.82
CA ASP A 47 -5.33 3.45 11.74
C ASP A 47 -5.39 2.05 11.08
N ASP A 48 -5.58 1.02 11.90
CA ASP A 48 -5.63 -0.37 11.42
C ASP A 48 -6.74 -0.61 10.38
N ALA A 49 -7.87 0.11 10.43
CA ALA A 49 -8.94 -0.03 9.43
C ALA A 49 -8.56 0.63 8.10
N SER A 50 -7.89 1.78 8.13
CA SER A 50 -7.37 2.45 6.94
C SER A 50 -6.24 1.64 6.28
N VAL A 51 -5.34 1.05 7.07
CA VAL A 51 -4.35 0.08 6.58
C VAL A 51 -5.03 -1.12 5.93
N LYS A 52 -6.08 -1.67 6.55
CA LYS A 52 -6.85 -2.76 5.96
C LYS A 52 -7.45 -2.42 4.63
N ARG A 53 -8.09 -1.25 4.51
CA ARG A 53 -8.63 -0.76 3.24
C ARG A 53 -7.54 -0.59 2.19
N LEU A 54 -6.40 -0.01 2.55
CA LEU A 54 -5.28 0.19 1.62
C LEU A 54 -4.77 -1.14 1.07
N VAL A 55 -4.53 -2.13 1.94
CA VAL A 55 -4.07 -3.46 1.54
C VAL A 55 -5.13 -4.22 0.74
N HIS A 56 -6.41 -4.03 1.08
CA HIS A 56 -7.53 -4.62 0.34
C HIS A 56 -7.61 -4.09 -1.09
N TYR A 57 -7.56 -2.77 -1.28
CA TYR A 57 -7.63 -2.16 -2.62
C TYR A 57 -6.32 -2.30 -3.39
N PHE A 58 -5.20 -2.35 -2.70
CA PHE A 58 -3.89 -2.30 -3.31
C PHE A 58 -2.91 -3.21 -2.58
N THR A 59 -3.09 -4.51 -2.75
CA THR A 59 -2.24 -5.51 -2.07
C THR A 59 -0.78 -5.45 -2.52
N LYS A 60 -0.51 -4.82 -3.67
CA LYS A 60 0.86 -4.56 -4.15
C LYS A 60 1.58 -3.46 -3.35
N CYS A 61 0.95 -2.69 -2.47
CA CYS A 61 1.72 -1.80 -1.56
C CYS A 61 2.65 -2.61 -0.67
N LEU A 62 2.24 -3.82 -0.33
CA LEU A 62 3.00 -4.68 0.56
C LEU A 62 4.34 -5.11 -0.05
N ILE A 63 4.48 -5.15 -1.38
CA ILE A 63 5.77 -5.48 -2.03
C ILE A 63 6.67 -4.26 -2.29
N LEU A 64 6.18 -3.05 -2.02
CA LEU A 64 6.95 -1.84 -2.30
C LEU A 64 7.95 -1.60 -1.16
N ASP A 65 9.17 -1.23 -1.55
CA ASP A 65 10.18 -0.78 -0.59
C ASP A 65 9.71 0.53 0.05
N VAL A 66 9.62 0.52 1.38
CA VAL A 66 9.16 1.67 2.17
C VAL A 66 10.00 2.89 1.89
N GLU A 67 11.32 2.76 2.00
CA GLU A 67 12.27 3.87 1.90
C GLU A 67 12.39 4.36 0.46
N LYS A 68 12.42 3.44 -0.51
CA LYS A 68 12.65 3.79 -1.92
C LYS A 68 11.39 4.20 -2.67
N THR A 69 10.21 3.76 -2.23
CA THR A 69 8.97 3.93 -3.01
C THR A 69 7.86 4.60 -2.23
N LEU A 70 7.50 4.08 -1.05
CA LEU A 70 6.34 4.59 -0.30
C LEU A 70 6.65 5.94 0.34
N ALA A 71 7.74 6.06 1.09
CA ALA A 71 8.16 7.28 1.76
C ALA A 71 8.22 8.51 0.83
N PRO A 72 8.91 8.47 -0.32
CA PRO A 72 9.00 9.64 -1.19
C PRO A 72 7.66 9.99 -1.85
N LYS A 73 6.82 9.01 -2.21
CA LYS A 73 5.46 9.27 -2.72
C LYS A 73 4.55 9.91 -1.66
N PHE A 74 4.59 9.41 -0.43
CA PHE A 74 3.77 9.94 0.66
C PHE A 74 4.23 11.34 1.09
N ARG A 75 5.54 11.62 1.05
CA ARG A 75 6.06 12.99 1.21
C ARG A 75 5.54 13.91 0.11
N ALA A 76 5.61 13.48 -1.16
CA ALA A 76 5.09 14.27 -2.26
C ALA A 76 3.59 14.57 -2.13
N PHE A 77 2.78 13.60 -1.69
CA PHE A 77 1.35 13.83 -1.41
C PHE A 77 1.13 14.83 -0.28
N LYS A 78 1.94 14.77 0.78
CA LYS A 78 1.88 15.72 1.89
C LYS A 78 2.27 17.14 1.46
N ASP A 79 3.27 17.28 0.59
CA ASP A 79 3.72 18.58 0.07
C ASP A 79 2.64 19.30 -0.78
N VAL A 80 1.66 18.55 -1.30
CA VAL A 80 0.52 19.10 -2.04
C VAL A 80 -0.81 19.06 -1.26
N ASP A 81 -0.73 18.96 0.08
CA ASP A 81 -1.88 18.96 1.00
C ASP A 81 -2.91 17.84 0.75
N ILE A 82 -2.50 16.72 0.15
CA ILE A 82 -3.37 15.56 -0.05
C ILE A 82 -3.50 14.79 1.27
N SER A 83 -4.75 14.60 1.71
CA SER A 83 -5.03 13.86 2.94
C SER A 83 -4.79 12.36 2.77
N LEU A 84 -4.59 11.63 3.88
CA LEU A 84 -4.44 10.17 3.85
C LEU A 84 -5.67 9.48 3.25
N SER A 85 -6.86 10.03 3.51
CA SER A 85 -8.11 9.53 2.96
C SER A 85 -8.13 9.67 1.43
N ASP A 86 -7.63 10.79 0.92
CA ASP A 86 -7.47 11.03 -0.51
C ASP A 86 -6.42 10.12 -1.12
N ILE A 87 -5.32 9.80 -0.41
CA ILE A 87 -4.33 8.81 -0.87
C ILE A 87 -4.99 7.42 -1.03
N VAL A 88 -5.77 6.97 -0.04
CA VAL A 88 -6.52 5.71 -0.13
C VAL A 88 -7.50 5.76 -1.31
N HIS A 89 -8.19 6.88 -1.50
CA HIS A 89 -9.12 7.07 -2.60
C HIS A 89 -8.42 7.06 -3.97
N LEU A 90 -7.26 7.72 -4.10
CA LEU A 90 -6.44 7.76 -5.30
C LEU A 90 -5.91 6.37 -5.66
N ILE A 91 -5.43 5.63 -4.67
CA ILE A 91 -4.94 4.26 -4.85
C ILE A 91 -6.09 3.33 -5.26
N ARG A 92 -7.26 3.49 -4.65
CA ARG A 92 -8.48 2.73 -5.00
C ARG A 92 -8.93 3.01 -6.43
N SER A 93 -9.00 4.29 -6.82
CA SER A 93 -9.43 4.71 -8.15
C SER A 93 -8.37 4.44 -9.22
N ASN A 94 -7.08 4.43 -8.85
CA ASN A 94 -5.95 4.26 -9.75
C ASN A 94 -4.93 3.26 -9.16
N PRO A 95 -5.19 1.95 -9.21
CA PRO A 95 -4.28 0.93 -8.65
C PRO A 95 -2.90 0.88 -9.33
N ASN A 96 -2.71 1.59 -10.45
CA ASN A 96 -1.42 1.75 -11.14
C ASN A 96 -0.63 3.00 -10.70
N ILE A 97 -1.17 3.89 -9.85
CA ILE A 97 -0.50 5.15 -9.47
C ILE A 97 0.83 4.95 -8.72
N THR A 98 0.97 3.78 -8.10
CA THR A 98 2.16 3.35 -7.37
C THR A 98 3.25 2.81 -8.28
N LYS A 99 2.94 2.41 -9.52
CA LYS A 99 3.93 2.07 -10.56
C LYS A 99 4.55 3.28 -11.24
N ILE A 100 3.95 4.46 -11.07
CA ILE A 100 4.41 5.68 -11.72
C ILE A 100 5.69 6.13 -10.98
N LYS A 101 6.82 6.24 -11.71
CA LYS A 101 8.07 6.79 -11.17
C LYS A 101 7.83 8.19 -10.59
N HIS A 102 8.56 8.50 -9.51
CA HIS A 102 8.44 9.70 -8.68
C HIS A 102 8.16 10.98 -9.48
N GLU A 103 8.83 11.17 -10.61
CA GLU A 103 8.77 12.35 -11.48
C GLU A 103 7.40 12.63 -12.14
N ARG A 104 6.47 11.66 -12.24
CA ARG A 104 5.16 11.89 -12.89
C ARG A 104 3.95 11.88 -11.94
N THR A 105 4.16 11.56 -10.67
CA THR A 105 3.04 11.42 -9.72
C THR A 105 2.36 12.77 -9.45
N VAL A 106 3.13 13.86 -9.40
CA VAL A 106 2.59 15.23 -9.18
C VAL A 106 1.93 15.78 -10.46
N ALA A 107 2.48 15.48 -11.63
CA ALA A 107 1.98 15.99 -12.92
C ALA A 107 0.68 15.33 -13.42
N SER A 108 0.33 14.16 -12.88
CA SER A 108 -0.88 13.41 -13.30
C SER A 108 -2.11 13.69 -12.42
N ILE A 109 -1.93 14.45 -11.34
CA ILE A 109 -3.04 14.94 -10.52
C ILE A 109 -3.50 16.25 -11.17
N LYS A 110 -4.31 16.13 -12.22
CA LYS A 110 -5.12 17.25 -12.70
C LYS A 110 -6.35 17.34 -11.80
N PHE A 111 -6.54 18.49 -11.18
CA PHE A 111 -7.82 18.91 -10.60
C PHE A 111 -8.90 18.94 -11.69
#